data_AF-A0A8H4B9W3-F1
#
_entry.id   AF-A0A8H4B9W3-F1
#
_cell.length_a   1.000
_cell.length_b   1.000
_cell.length_c   1.000
_cell.angle_alpha   90.00
_cell.angle_beta   90.00
_cell.angle_gamma   90.00
#
_symmetry.space_group_name_H-M   'P 1'
#
loop_
_entity.id
_entity.type
_entity.pdbx_description
1 polymer ?
#
loop_
_entity_poly.entity_id
_entity_poly.type
_entity_poly.pdbx_seq_one_letter_code
_entity_poly.pdbx_strand_id
1 'polypeptide(L)'
;MLVKLPTSADLAIILMPISIVQSTDTCISVSKAHDIELDAFYKMNPSVNKGSCNNLLTGGSYCVKESTKSVANAIEEPKASSSSEKKDSRKLLQKGSDLTYYWIAHPDDYEHGGKSVTVKTCDGDSLGTVSEKYADALVMEGTGVVGSKVINLGGCSCSDYKCFMEVDKKEDPYGLTSFGSPLRPFITIAANDIKRNTKIYVPSIDGWEIPGSSKKHNGCLLVDDRSWSFDSNHIDFYVYREKNYRSLNGEHKVSSVDIYEGGDCHLLNYI
;
A
#
# COMPACT_ATOMS: atom_id res chain seq x y z
N MET A 1 -50.37 -18.47 -26.44
CA MET A 1 -49.23 -17.55 -26.54
C MET A 1 -48.05 -18.17 -25.83
N LEU A 2 -47.10 -18.75 -26.57
CA LEU A 2 -45.84 -19.26 -26.03
C LEU A 2 -44.83 -18.12 -26.06
N VAL A 3 -44.38 -17.68 -24.88
CA VAL A 3 -43.26 -16.73 -24.77
C VAL A 3 -42.00 -17.48 -25.16
N LYS A 4 -41.46 -17.17 -26.35
CA LYS A 4 -40.18 -17.68 -26.83
C LYS A 4 -39.08 -17.11 -25.94
N LEU A 5 -38.35 -17.97 -25.24
CA LEU A 5 -37.08 -17.61 -24.61
C LEU A 5 -36.09 -17.26 -25.75
N PRO A 6 -35.37 -16.12 -25.67
CA PRO A 6 -34.40 -15.78 -26.68
C PRO A 6 -33.25 -16.81 -26.69
N THR A 7 -32.92 -17.28 -27.89
CA THR A 7 -31.78 -18.16 -28.17
C THR A 7 -30.45 -17.45 -27.94
N SER A 8 -29.43 -18.24 -27.60
CA SER A 8 -28.06 -17.93 -27.19
C SER A 8 -27.18 -17.11 -28.18
N ALA A 9 -27.67 -15.99 -28.69
CA ALA A 9 -26.87 -15.07 -29.49
C ALA A 9 -27.39 -13.64 -29.30
N ASP A 10 -27.09 -13.02 -28.14
CA ASP A 10 -27.03 -11.55 -27.96
C ASP A 10 -26.58 -11.16 -26.53
N LEU A 11 -25.59 -11.88 -25.98
CA LEU A 11 -24.88 -11.45 -24.77
C LEU A 11 -23.37 -11.50 -25.01
N ALA A 12 -22.91 -10.75 -26.02
CA ALA A 12 -21.52 -10.32 -26.02
C ALA A 12 -21.39 -9.28 -24.91
N ILE A 13 -21.04 -9.74 -23.70
CA ILE A 13 -20.43 -8.87 -22.69
C ILE A 13 -19.20 -8.28 -23.38
N ILE A 14 -19.27 -7.01 -23.76
CA ILE A 14 -18.14 -6.26 -24.31
C ILE A 14 -17.15 -6.09 -23.17
N LEU A 15 -16.27 -7.07 -22.97
CA LEU A 15 -15.10 -6.91 -22.14
C LEU A 15 -14.22 -5.88 -22.83
N MET A 16 -14.18 -4.66 -22.29
CA MET A 16 -13.19 -3.68 -22.72
C MET A 16 -11.80 -4.29 -22.48
N PRO A 17 -10.92 -4.32 -23.48
CA PRO A 17 -9.57 -4.86 -23.28
C PRO A 17 -8.82 -3.96 -22.29
N ILE A 18 -8.33 -4.59 -21.23
CA ILE A 18 -7.55 -3.98 -20.16
C ILE A 18 -6.10 -4.47 -20.22
N SER A 19 -5.16 -3.61 -19.86
CA SER A 19 -3.75 -3.96 -19.67
C SER A 19 -3.41 -3.97 -18.19
N ILE A 20 -2.72 -5.01 -17.73
CA ILE A 20 -2.15 -5.08 -16.39
C ILE A 20 -0.77 -4.45 -16.44
N VAL A 21 -0.58 -3.35 -15.71
CA VAL A 21 0.66 -2.57 -15.69
C VAL A 21 1.74 -3.33 -14.95
N GLN A 22 2.93 -3.44 -15.53
CA GLN A 22 4.12 -3.98 -14.89
C GLN A 22 4.98 -2.87 -14.26
N SER A 23 5.98 -3.22 -13.46
CA SER A 23 6.82 -2.22 -12.77
C SER A 23 7.64 -1.34 -13.71
N THR A 24 7.86 -1.76 -14.95
CA THR A 24 8.55 -0.97 -15.98
C THR A 24 7.59 -0.18 -16.86
N ASP A 25 6.28 -0.32 -16.66
CA ASP A 25 5.29 0.32 -17.50
C ASP A 25 5.08 1.79 -17.12
N THR A 26 4.95 2.61 -18.16
CA THR A 26 4.55 4.01 -18.10
C THR A 26 3.28 4.17 -18.94
N CYS A 27 2.57 5.29 -18.79
CA CYS A 27 1.43 5.59 -19.66
C CYS A 27 1.83 5.55 -21.14
N ILE A 28 3.06 5.97 -21.45
CA ILE A 28 3.60 5.97 -22.80
C ILE A 28 3.88 4.53 -23.29
N SER A 29 4.53 3.69 -22.48
CA SER A 29 4.85 2.32 -22.89
C SER A 29 3.59 1.48 -23.06
N VAL A 30 2.61 1.63 -22.16
CA VAL A 30 1.32 0.93 -22.24
C VAL A 30 0.53 1.40 -23.46
N SER A 31 0.47 2.71 -23.73
CA SER A 31 -0.24 3.22 -24.90
C SER A 31 0.36 2.71 -26.21
N LYS A 32 1.70 2.73 -26.33
CA LYS A 32 2.42 2.21 -27.50
C LYS A 32 2.26 0.70 -27.69
N ALA A 33 2.27 -0.07 -26.61
CA ALA A 33 2.14 -1.52 -26.68
C ALA A 33 0.76 -1.98 -27.20
N HIS A 34 -0.25 -1.12 -27.14
CA HIS A 34 -1.63 -1.40 -27.56
C HIS A 34 -2.09 -0.58 -28.76
N ASP A 35 -1.17 0.10 -29.45
CA ASP A 35 -1.42 0.94 -30.62
C ASP A 35 -2.51 2.02 -30.38
N ILE A 36 -2.49 2.66 -29.21
CA ILE A 36 -3.37 3.78 -28.88
C ILE A 36 -2.60 5.07 -28.63
N GLU A 37 -3.25 6.19 -28.96
CA GLU A 37 -2.74 7.52 -28.62
C GLU A 37 -2.70 7.71 -27.09
N LEU A 38 -1.64 8.34 -26.58
CA LEU A 38 -1.49 8.60 -25.15
C LEU A 38 -2.65 9.45 -24.58
N ASP A 39 -3.16 10.39 -25.37
CA ASP A 39 -4.32 11.20 -24.98
C ASP A 39 -5.60 10.34 -24.86
N ALA A 40 -5.77 9.35 -25.74
CA ALA A 40 -6.87 8.40 -25.66
C ALA A 40 -6.72 7.49 -24.42
N PHE A 41 -5.50 7.09 -24.06
CA PHE A 41 -5.25 6.35 -22.82
C PHE A 41 -5.68 7.15 -21.57
N TYR A 42 -5.33 8.44 -21.48
CA TYR A 42 -5.78 9.28 -20.37
C TYR A 42 -7.30 9.50 -20.36
N LYS A 43 -7.91 9.65 -21.53
CA LYS A 43 -9.36 9.80 -21.66
C LYS A 43 -10.12 8.55 -21.17
N MET A 44 -9.59 7.37 -21.46
CA MET A 44 -10.16 6.09 -20.99
C MET A 44 -9.85 5.78 -19.53
N ASN A 45 -8.82 6.42 -18.96
CA ASN A 45 -8.39 6.21 -17.59
C ASN A 45 -8.31 7.57 -16.84
N PRO A 46 -9.45 8.24 -16.56
CA PRO A 46 -9.47 9.59 -15.98
C PRO A 46 -8.84 9.67 -14.58
N SER A 47 -8.72 8.52 -13.90
CA SER A 47 -8.03 8.40 -12.63
C SER A 47 -6.52 8.56 -12.78
N VAL A 48 -5.95 8.40 -13.97
CA VAL A 48 -4.52 8.56 -14.25
C VAL A 48 -4.21 10.05 -14.47
N ASN A 49 -3.21 10.54 -13.76
CA ASN A 49 -2.76 11.92 -13.87
C ASN A 49 -2.20 12.18 -15.27
N LYS A 50 -2.92 12.98 -16.05
CA LYS A 50 -2.53 13.39 -17.40
C LYS A 50 -1.19 14.13 -17.36
N GLY A 51 -0.25 13.71 -18.20
CA GLY A 51 1.08 14.30 -18.31
C GLY A 51 2.11 13.72 -17.34
N SER A 52 1.80 13.62 -16.03
CA SER A 52 2.76 13.10 -15.04
C SER A 52 2.77 11.58 -14.94
N CYS A 53 1.64 10.90 -15.18
CA CYS A 53 1.49 9.44 -15.06
C CYS A 53 1.94 8.83 -13.71
N ASN A 54 2.18 9.65 -12.70
CA ASN A 54 2.82 9.24 -11.44
C ASN A 54 1.92 8.41 -10.50
N ASN A 55 0.70 8.11 -10.94
CA ASN A 55 -0.26 7.28 -10.22
C ASN A 55 -0.72 6.07 -11.04
N LEU A 56 0.06 5.69 -12.05
CA LEU A 56 -0.08 4.41 -12.73
C LEU A 56 0.43 3.31 -11.77
N LEU A 57 -0.46 2.42 -11.35
CA LEU A 57 -0.18 1.41 -10.34
C LEU A 57 0.24 0.11 -11.00
N THR A 58 1.42 -0.40 -10.62
CA THR A 58 1.84 -1.77 -10.95
C THR A 58 0.81 -2.78 -10.46
N GLY A 59 0.42 -3.70 -11.33
CA GLY A 59 -0.67 -4.66 -11.13
C GLY A 59 -2.07 -4.06 -11.35
N GLY A 60 -2.18 -2.75 -11.58
CA GLY A 60 -3.43 -2.07 -11.91
C GLY A 60 -3.91 -2.42 -13.32
N SER A 61 -5.22 -2.46 -13.50
CA SER A 61 -5.88 -2.70 -14.79
C SER A 61 -6.33 -1.39 -15.41
N TYR A 62 -5.84 -1.10 -16.62
CA TYR A 62 -6.13 0.15 -17.33
C TYR A 62 -6.71 -0.14 -18.71
N CYS A 63 -7.72 0.63 -19.12
CA CYS A 63 -8.40 0.49 -20.40
C CYS A 63 -7.45 0.84 -21.55
N VAL A 64 -7.34 -0.03 -22.56
CA VAL A 64 -6.40 0.12 -23.68
C VAL A 64 -7.04 0.04 -25.07
N LYS A 65 -8.37 -0.09 -25.20
CA LYS A 65 -9.09 0.22 -26.44
C LYS A 65 -10.45 0.83 -26.12
N GLU A 66 -10.85 1.85 -26.88
CA GLU A 66 -12.20 2.42 -26.77
C GLU A 66 -13.23 1.40 -27.29
N SER A 67 -14.35 1.26 -26.57
CA SER A 67 -15.52 0.59 -27.11
C SER A 67 -16.08 1.42 -28.26
N THR A 68 -16.17 0.85 -29.45
CA THR A 68 -16.87 1.50 -30.57
C THR A 68 -18.37 1.57 -30.26
N LYS A 69 -18.79 2.66 -29.61
CA LYS A 69 -20.06 3.37 -29.82
C LYS A 69 -20.09 4.65 -28.96
N SER A 70 -20.10 5.76 -29.69
CA SER A 70 -20.48 7.11 -29.22
C SER A 70 -21.91 7.11 -28.68
N VAL A 71 -22.19 7.82 -27.59
CA VAL A 71 -22.97 9.10 -27.58
C VAL A 71 -22.99 9.71 -26.16
N ALA A 72 -22.48 10.95 -26.10
CA ALA A 72 -22.85 12.16 -25.35
C ALA A 72 -23.54 12.15 -23.96
N ASN A 73 -22.90 12.91 -23.06
CA ASN A 73 -23.42 13.88 -22.06
C ASN A 73 -24.73 13.58 -21.29
N ALA A 74 -24.62 13.54 -19.96
CA ALA A 74 -25.23 14.56 -19.08
C ALA A 74 -24.64 14.47 -17.66
N ILE A 75 -24.37 15.65 -17.11
CA ILE A 75 -23.90 15.95 -15.77
C ILE A 75 -25.07 15.83 -14.79
N GLU A 76 -24.88 15.16 -13.65
CA GLU A 76 -25.49 15.59 -12.38
C GLU A 76 -24.76 14.95 -11.18
N GLU A 77 -24.38 15.79 -10.21
CA GLU A 77 -24.00 15.37 -8.86
C GLU A 77 -25.18 14.70 -8.14
N PRO A 78 -24.91 13.76 -7.21
CA PRO A 78 -25.80 13.59 -6.08
C PRO A 78 -25.12 13.94 -4.75
N LYS A 79 -25.85 14.78 -4.01
CA LYS A 79 -25.72 15.09 -2.60
C LYS A 79 -25.67 13.86 -1.69
N ALA A 80 -24.99 14.07 -0.56
CA ALA A 80 -25.01 13.35 0.70
C ALA A 80 -26.11 12.28 0.87
N SER A 81 -25.68 11.05 1.12
CA SER A 81 -26.54 9.96 1.61
C SER A 81 -26.05 9.47 2.97
N SER A 82 -27.01 9.39 3.86
CA SER A 82 -27.01 8.91 5.24
C SER A 82 -26.34 7.55 5.44
N SER A 83 -25.72 7.42 6.62
CA SER A 83 -25.24 6.19 7.25
C SER A 83 -26.35 5.16 7.42
N SER A 84 -26.37 4.16 6.55
CA SER A 84 -27.00 2.88 6.78
C SER A 84 -25.90 1.83 6.84
N GLU A 85 -25.76 1.13 7.97
CA GLU A 85 -24.87 -0.02 8.12
C GLU A 85 -25.18 -1.05 7.03
N LYS A 86 -24.41 -1.02 5.94
CA LYS A 86 -24.41 -2.11 4.97
C LYS A 86 -23.80 -3.30 5.69
N LYS A 87 -24.62 -4.32 5.96
CA LYS A 87 -24.14 -5.64 6.33
C LYS A 87 -23.17 -6.10 5.24
N ASP A 88 -21.89 -6.02 5.57
CA ASP A 88 -20.80 -6.30 4.65
C ASP A 88 -20.89 -7.76 4.19
N SER A 89 -21.10 -7.97 2.89
CA SER A 89 -21.18 -9.31 2.29
C SER A 89 -19.82 -9.88 1.93
N ARG A 90 -18.72 -9.19 2.28
CA ARG A 90 -17.36 -9.67 2.03
C ARG A 90 -17.12 -11.00 2.75
N LYS A 91 -16.33 -11.87 2.11
CA LYS A 91 -15.91 -13.13 2.69
C LYS A 91 -14.90 -12.86 3.81
N LEU A 92 -15.16 -13.42 4.98
CA LEU A 92 -14.23 -13.42 6.11
C LEU A 92 -12.99 -14.25 5.75
N LEU A 93 -11.81 -13.66 5.91
CA LEU A 93 -10.50 -14.30 5.72
C LEU A 93 -9.94 -14.82 7.04
N GLN A 94 -9.95 -13.98 8.07
CA GLN A 94 -9.49 -14.32 9.41
C GLN A 94 -10.38 -13.65 10.45
N LYS A 95 -10.53 -14.29 11.61
CA LYS A 95 -11.35 -13.80 12.71
C LYS A 95 -10.47 -13.57 13.94
N GLY A 96 -10.60 -12.40 14.55
CA GLY A 96 -9.84 -12.05 15.75
C GLY A 96 -8.32 -12.15 15.56
N SER A 97 -7.81 -11.73 14.41
CA SER A 97 -6.37 -11.63 14.17
C SER A 97 -5.77 -10.58 15.09
N ASP A 98 -4.60 -10.83 15.68
CA ASP A 98 -3.91 -9.84 16.48
C ASP A 98 -3.50 -8.64 15.60
N LEU A 99 -3.66 -7.43 16.14
CA LEU A 99 -3.29 -6.19 15.48
C LEU A 99 -2.14 -5.53 16.25
N THR A 100 -0.98 -5.44 15.60
CA THR A 100 0.13 -4.59 16.03
C THR A 100 0.40 -3.49 15.01
N TYR A 101 1.38 -2.64 15.33
CA TYR A 101 1.80 -1.54 14.48
C TYR A 101 3.31 -1.57 14.34
N TYR A 102 3.79 -1.17 13.17
CA TYR A 102 5.21 -0.93 12.93
C TYR A 102 5.44 0.39 12.20
N TRP A 103 6.65 0.90 12.31
CA TRP A 103 7.10 2.16 11.74
C TRP A 103 8.57 2.04 11.35
N ILE A 104 9.12 3.08 10.74
CA ILE A 104 10.56 3.13 10.47
C ILE A 104 11.25 3.91 11.58
N ALA A 105 12.46 3.51 11.94
CA ALA A 105 13.21 4.19 13.00
C ALA A 105 13.59 5.61 12.55
N HIS A 106 13.10 6.62 13.25
CA HIS A 106 13.55 8.00 13.11
C HIS A 106 14.38 8.42 14.32
N PRO A 107 15.45 9.21 14.17
CA PRO A 107 16.33 9.53 15.29
C PRO A 107 15.63 10.26 16.43
N ASP A 108 14.63 11.09 16.13
CA ASP A 108 13.83 11.84 17.11
C ASP A 108 12.85 10.97 17.92
N ASP A 109 12.59 9.74 17.47
CA ASP A 109 11.67 8.82 18.14
C ASP A 109 12.41 7.94 19.20
N TYR A 110 13.75 7.91 19.21
CA TYR A 110 14.53 7.00 20.08
C TYR A 110 15.55 7.70 20.99
N GLU A 111 15.88 7.05 22.10
CA GLU A 111 16.94 7.52 22.98
C GLU A 111 18.32 7.44 22.30
N HIS A 112 19.08 8.52 22.42
CA HIS A 112 20.50 8.52 22.08
C HIS A 112 21.33 8.13 23.30
N GLY A 113 22.13 7.08 23.16
CA GLY A 113 23.05 6.63 24.20
C GLY A 113 23.99 5.54 23.73
N GLY A 114 24.97 5.23 24.57
CA GLY A 114 26.07 4.32 24.21
C GLY A 114 27.15 5.01 23.38
N LYS A 115 28.05 4.21 22.81
CA LYS A 115 29.13 4.72 21.94
C LYS A 115 28.59 5.13 20.57
N SER A 116 29.36 5.92 19.83
CA SER A 116 29.09 6.18 18.42
C SER A 116 29.51 4.98 17.58
N VAL A 117 28.63 4.52 16.70
CA VAL A 117 28.84 3.37 15.82
C VAL A 117 28.54 3.75 14.38
N THR A 118 29.19 3.08 13.43
CA THR A 118 28.98 3.33 12.00
C THR A 118 28.01 2.30 11.45
N VAL A 119 26.90 2.76 10.90
CA VAL A 119 25.94 1.93 10.16
C VAL A 119 26.46 1.74 8.74
N LYS A 120 26.47 0.50 8.26
CA LYS A 120 27.14 0.16 6.99
C LYS A 120 26.25 -0.65 6.07
N THR A 121 26.51 -0.52 4.77
CA THR A 121 25.93 -1.40 3.75
C THR A 121 26.41 -2.85 3.95
N CYS A 122 25.77 -3.82 3.29
CA CYS A 122 26.27 -5.20 3.25
C CYS A 122 27.75 -5.31 2.80
N ASP A 123 28.18 -4.44 1.89
CA ASP A 123 29.54 -4.39 1.36
C ASP A 123 30.53 -3.67 2.28
N GLY A 124 30.03 -3.02 3.34
CA GLY A 124 30.84 -2.34 4.35
C GLY A 124 30.97 -0.83 4.15
N ASP A 125 30.30 -0.25 3.16
CA ASP A 125 30.31 1.20 2.93
C ASP A 125 29.57 1.92 4.05
N SER A 126 30.10 3.07 4.47
CA SER A 126 29.49 3.86 5.54
C SER A 126 28.20 4.54 5.07
N LEU A 127 27.11 4.33 5.81
CA LEU A 127 25.83 5.03 5.64
C LEU A 127 25.71 6.22 6.60
N GLY A 128 26.52 6.24 7.66
CA GLY A 128 26.59 7.32 8.63
C GLY A 128 26.97 6.81 10.02
N THR A 129 27.21 7.74 10.95
CA THR A 129 27.52 7.45 12.35
C THR A 129 26.37 7.88 13.24
N VAL A 130 25.92 7.00 14.13
CA VAL A 130 24.82 7.25 15.08
C VAL A 130 25.17 6.68 16.46
N SER A 131 24.33 6.93 17.46
CA SER A 131 24.46 6.29 18.78
C SER A 131 24.13 4.80 18.71
N GLU A 132 24.85 3.96 19.45
CA GLU A 132 24.64 2.51 19.54
C GLU A 132 23.18 2.12 19.78
N LYS A 133 22.51 2.75 20.75
CA LYS A 133 21.07 2.52 21.00
C LYS A 133 20.18 2.75 19.77
N TYR A 134 20.50 3.77 18.97
CA TYR A 134 19.74 4.06 17.75
C TYR A 134 20.10 3.10 16.61
N ALA A 135 21.36 2.65 16.55
CA ALA A 135 21.76 1.59 15.62
C ALA A 135 21.05 0.26 15.93
N ASP A 136 20.85 -0.08 17.21
CA ASP A 136 20.04 -1.23 17.62
C ASP A 136 18.58 -1.08 17.18
N ALA A 137 18.00 0.11 17.34
CA ALA A 137 16.66 0.42 16.84
C ALA A 137 16.55 0.27 15.32
N LEU A 138 17.55 0.74 14.55
CA LEU A 138 17.59 0.56 13.09
C LEU A 138 17.56 -0.92 12.69
N VAL A 139 18.25 -1.80 13.44
CA VAL A 139 18.22 -3.25 13.21
C VAL A 139 16.87 -3.85 13.58
N MET A 140 16.28 -3.41 14.70
CA MET A 140 15.00 -3.91 15.21
C MET A 140 13.83 -3.57 14.28
N GLU A 141 13.72 -2.30 13.86
CA GLU A 141 12.65 -1.86 12.95
C GLU A 141 12.91 -2.30 11.50
N GLY A 142 14.16 -2.64 11.18
CA GLY A 142 14.59 -3.08 9.86
C GLY A 142 14.63 -1.98 8.79
N THR A 143 14.12 -0.79 9.08
CA THR A 143 14.13 0.39 8.21
C THR A 143 14.31 1.64 9.07
N GLY A 144 15.01 2.65 8.57
CA GLY A 144 15.06 3.95 9.25
C GLY A 144 15.84 5.03 8.53
N VAL A 145 16.10 6.12 9.24
CA VAL A 145 16.69 7.34 8.70
C VAL A 145 18.08 7.60 9.28
N VAL A 146 19.09 7.74 8.43
CA VAL A 146 20.45 8.14 8.82
C VAL A 146 20.85 9.39 8.06
N GLY A 147 20.90 10.53 8.75
CA GLY A 147 21.09 11.83 8.11
C GLY A 147 19.95 12.14 7.13
N SER A 148 20.27 12.32 5.86
CA SER A 148 19.27 12.52 4.80
C SER A 148 18.74 11.23 4.16
N LYS A 149 19.39 10.09 4.44
CA LYS A 149 19.18 8.80 3.79
C LYS A 149 18.05 8.02 4.44
N VAL A 150 17.32 7.28 3.64
CA VAL A 150 16.45 6.17 4.09
C VAL A 150 17.24 4.89 3.87
N ILE A 151 17.27 4.01 4.86
CA ILE A 151 17.99 2.75 4.80
C ILE A 151 17.06 1.61 5.20
N ASN A 152 17.26 0.45 4.59
CA ASN A 152 16.59 -0.82 4.90
C ASN A 152 17.63 -1.87 5.27
N LEU A 153 17.25 -2.92 5.99
CA LEU A 153 18.06 -4.13 6.07
C LEU A 153 18.26 -4.71 4.66
N GLY A 154 19.50 -5.02 4.33
CA GLY A 154 19.89 -5.74 3.13
C GLY A 154 19.78 -7.25 3.32
N GLY A 155 20.00 -8.00 2.24
CA GLY A 155 19.90 -9.47 2.23
C GLY A 155 21.07 -10.22 2.88
N CYS A 156 21.92 -9.54 3.67
CA CYS A 156 23.10 -10.12 4.31
C CYS A 156 22.91 -10.29 5.83
N SER A 157 23.75 -11.10 6.47
CA SER A 157 23.72 -11.25 7.93
C SER A 157 24.20 -9.98 8.63
N CYS A 158 23.62 -9.68 9.79
CA CYS A 158 23.99 -8.50 10.55
C CYS A 158 25.09 -8.76 11.58
N SER A 159 26.19 -8.03 11.44
CA SER A 159 27.31 -7.99 12.38
C SER A 159 27.92 -6.60 12.37
N ASP A 160 28.14 -6.01 13.56
CA ASP A 160 28.70 -4.64 13.71
C ASP A 160 27.98 -3.60 12.84
N TYR A 161 26.64 -3.67 12.82
CA TYR A 161 25.73 -2.81 12.04
C TYR A 161 26.02 -2.79 10.52
N LYS A 162 26.70 -3.82 10.01
CA LYS A 162 26.96 -4.05 8.58
C LYS A 162 25.89 -4.97 8.00
N CYS A 163 24.72 -4.40 7.74
CA CYS A 163 23.59 -5.16 7.19
C CYS A 163 22.53 -4.34 6.49
N PHE A 164 22.84 -3.10 6.11
CA PHE A 164 21.85 -2.21 5.52
C PHE A 164 22.05 -2.06 4.01
N MET A 165 21.11 -1.40 3.39
CA MET A 165 21.19 -0.86 2.04
C MET A 165 20.58 0.54 2.07
N GLU A 166 21.14 1.45 1.26
CA GLU A 166 20.51 2.74 1.01
C GLU A 166 19.33 2.55 0.06
N VAL A 167 18.24 3.24 0.35
CA VAL A 167 17.01 3.22 -0.43
C VAL A 167 16.95 4.48 -1.30
N ASP A 168 16.45 4.35 -2.53
CA ASP A 168 16.16 5.53 -3.35
C ASP A 168 14.96 6.27 -2.76
N LYS A 169 15.25 7.34 -2.01
CA LYS A 169 14.24 8.15 -1.34
C LYS A 169 13.22 8.79 -2.29
N LYS A 170 13.51 8.93 -3.59
CA LYS A 170 12.54 9.49 -4.54
C LYS A 170 11.46 8.48 -4.88
N GLU A 171 11.84 7.22 -5.05
CA GLU A 171 10.93 6.13 -5.40
C GLU A 171 10.29 5.53 -4.15
N ASP A 172 11.07 5.38 -3.08
CA ASP A 172 10.72 4.65 -1.85
C ASP A 172 10.96 5.53 -0.60
N PRO A 173 10.29 6.68 -0.46
CA PRO A 173 10.55 7.65 0.60
C PRO A 173 10.33 7.12 2.03
N TYR A 174 9.64 6.00 2.15
CA TYR A 174 9.24 5.37 3.42
C TYR A 174 9.90 4.01 3.65
N GLY A 175 10.85 3.64 2.79
CA GLY A 175 11.54 2.36 2.82
C GLY A 175 10.83 1.26 2.03
N LEU A 176 11.39 0.07 2.13
CA LEU A 176 10.99 -1.11 1.38
C LEU A 176 10.37 -2.17 2.29
N THR A 177 9.45 -2.94 1.72
CA THR A 177 8.92 -4.16 2.33
C THR A 177 9.94 -5.29 2.22
N SER A 178 9.68 -6.40 2.90
CA SER A 178 10.41 -7.68 2.74
C SER A 178 10.40 -8.24 1.31
N PHE A 179 9.58 -7.71 0.41
CA PHE A 179 9.53 -8.08 -1.00
C PHE A 179 10.22 -7.07 -1.93
N GLY A 180 10.81 -6.00 -1.38
CA GLY A 180 11.44 -4.94 -2.15
C GLY A 180 10.44 -4.01 -2.86
N SER A 181 9.17 -4.03 -2.47
CA SER A 181 8.19 -3.02 -2.91
C SER A 181 8.16 -1.83 -1.93
N PRO A 182 7.62 -0.66 -2.33
CA PRO A 182 7.55 0.49 -1.43
C PRO A 182 6.64 0.24 -0.22
N LEU A 183 7.09 0.63 0.97
CA LEU A 183 6.24 0.79 2.14
C LEU A 183 5.29 1.97 1.95
N ARG A 184 4.00 1.77 2.23
CA ARG A 184 2.96 2.78 2.03
C ARG A 184 2.26 3.08 3.35
N PRO A 185 2.52 4.25 3.96
CA PRO A 185 1.95 4.63 5.25
C PRO A 185 0.43 4.49 5.27
N PHE A 186 -0.08 3.82 6.31
CA PHE A 186 -1.50 3.53 6.50
C PHE A 186 -2.14 2.68 5.40
N ILE A 187 -1.36 1.91 4.64
CA ILE A 187 -1.87 1.00 3.61
C ILE A 187 -1.24 -0.38 3.73
N THR A 188 0.10 -0.43 3.81
CA THR A 188 0.83 -1.69 3.86
C THR A 188 0.60 -2.37 5.21
N ILE A 189 0.37 -3.68 5.16
CA ILE A 189 0.43 -4.54 6.34
C ILE A 189 1.41 -5.69 6.12
N ALA A 190 2.04 -6.11 7.22
CA ALA A 190 2.78 -7.35 7.28
C ALA A 190 1.85 -8.49 7.70
N ALA A 191 1.87 -9.61 6.98
CA ALA A 191 1.19 -10.84 7.35
C ALA A 191 1.93 -12.05 6.77
N ASN A 192 1.97 -13.15 7.52
CA ASN A 192 2.72 -14.34 7.11
C ASN A 192 1.84 -15.45 6.54
N ASP A 193 0.55 -15.44 6.88
CA ASP A 193 -0.44 -16.45 6.49
C ASP A 193 -1.55 -15.89 5.58
N ILE A 194 -1.45 -14.62 5.18
CA ILE A 194 -2.25 -14.03 4.10
C ILE A 194 -1.38 -13.87 2.87
N LYS A 195 -1.87 -14.28 1.70
CA LYS A 195 -1.11 -14.20 0.45
C LYS A 195 -0.73 -12.74 0.14
N ARG A 196 0.53 -12.51 -0.23
CA ARG A 196 0.99 -11.21 -0.76
C ARG A 196 0.09 -10.71 -1.90
N ASN A 197 -0.05 -9.39 -2.01
CA ASN A 197 -0.90 -8.65 -2.94
C ASN A 197 -2.40 -8.87 -2.71
N THR A 198 -2.78 -9.45 -1.56
CA THR A 198 -4.19 -9.51 -1.17
C THR A 198 -4.60 -8.17 -0.62
N LYS A 199 -5.63 -7.59 -1.24
CA LYS A 199 -6.35 -6.44 -0.70
C LYS A 199 -7.34 -6.95 0.35
N ILE A 200 -7.26 -6.39 1.55
CA ILE A 200 -8.13 -6.76 2.67
C ILE A 200 -8.97 -5.56 3.10
N TYR A 201 -10.08 -5.85 3.77
CA TYR A 201 -10.91 -4.86 4.43
C TYR A 201 -11.01 -5.20 5.92
N VAL A 202 -10.72 -4.21 6.77
CA VAL A 202 -10.77 -4.31 8.22
C VAL A 202 -11.79 -3.31 8.74
N PRO A 203 -13.04 -3.74 9.03
CA PRO A 203 -14.13 -2.83 9.40
C PRO A 203 -13.82 -1.97 10.62
N SER A 204 -13.07 -2.50 11.59
CA SER A 204 -12.72 -1.77 12.82
C SER A 204 -11.77 -0.60 12.59
N ILE A 205 -11.08 -0.53 11.44
CA ILE A 205 -10.18 0.57 11.05
C ILE A 205 -10.92 1.58 10.13
N ASP A 206 -12.06 1.22 9.55
CA ASP A 206 -12.85 2.16 8.75
C ASP A 206 -13.34 3.34 9.61
N GLY A 207 -13.05 4.55 9.14
CA GLY A 207 -13.37 5.80 9.81
C GLY A 207 -12.30 6.34 10.75
N TRP A 208 -11.19 5.63 11.01
CA TRP A 208 -10.09 6.12 11.86
C TRP A 208 -9.52 7.41 11.32
N GLU A 209 -9.28 8.39 12.19
CA GLU A 209 -8.62 9.63 11.80
C GLU A 209 -7.13 9.36 11.54
N ILE A 210 -6.63 9.82 10.40
CA ILE A 210 -5.22 9.65 10.06
C ILE A 210 -4.41 10.73 10.79
N PRO A 211 -3.49 10.35 11.71
CA PRO A 211 -2.75 11.33 12.51
C PRO A 211 -2.00 12.34 11.63
N GLY A 212 -2.17 13.62 11.95
CA GLY A 212 -1.53 14.71 11.21
C GLY A 212 -2.18 15.06 9.86
N SER A 213 -3.38 14.56 9.58
CA SER A 213 -4.13 14.92 8.36
C SER A 213 -5.63 15.12 8.66
N SER A 214 -6.39 15.61 7.67
CA SER A 214 -7.85 15.68 7.73
C SER A 214 -8.54 14.45 7.12
N LYS A 215 -7.78 13.41 6.74
CA LYS A 215 -8.30 12.20 6.08
C LYS A 215 -8.77 11.18 7.12
N LYS A 216 -9.70 10.33 6.70
CA LYS A 216 -10.13 9.15 7.45
C LYS A 216 -9.74 7.89 6.70
N HIS A 217 -9.29 6.88 7.43
CA HIS A 217 -9.00 5.57 6.86
C HIS A 217 -10.30 4.90 6.40
N ASN A 218 -10.27 4.17 5.29
CA ASN A 218 -11.45 3.51 4.71
C ASN A 218 -11.49 1.98 4.94
N GLY A 219 -10.76 1.51 5.95
CA GLY A 219 -10.58 0.09 6.28
C GLY A 219 -9.82 -0.75 5.24
N CYS A 220 -9.42 -0.20 4.08
CA CYS A 220 -8.82 -0.95 2.99
C CYS A 220 -7.29 -0.99 3.12
N LEU A 221 -6.71 -2.19 3.18
CA LEU A 221 -5.28 -2.41 3.40
C LEU A 221 -4.71 -3.38 2.37
N LEU A 222 -3.39 -3.39 2.23
CA LEU A 222 -2.67 -4.26 1.29
C LEU A 222 -1.65 -5.13 2.03
N VAL A 223 -1.80 -6.45 1.88
CA VAL A 223 -0.78 -7.41 2.32
C VAL A 223 0.40 -7.34 1.36
N ASP A 224 1.43 -6.58 1.71
CA ASP A 224 2.64 -6.42 0.87
C ASP A 224 3.92 -6.50 1.69
N ASP A 225 3.85 -7.03 2.91
CA ASP A 225 5.03 -7.22 3.76
C ASP A 225 4.94 -8.51 4.60
N ARG A 226 6.03 -8.88 5.25
CA ARG A 226 6.16 -10.05 6.13
C ARG A 226 6.82 -9.64 7.43
N SER A 227 6.37 -10.30 8.49
CA SER A 227 6.96 -10.11 9.82
C SER A 227 7.93 -11.24 10.14
N TRP A 228 8.91 -10.92 10.96
CA TRP A 228 9.80 -11.89 11.58
C TRP A 228 9.39 -12.21 13.04
N SER A 229 8.43 -11.47 13.61
CA SER A 229 8.06 -11.53 15.03
C SER A 229 6.84 -12.40 15.34
N PHE A 230 6.12 -12.88 14.31
CA PHE A 230 4.93 -13.71 14.46
C PHE A 230 4.76 -14.69 13.29
N ASP A 231 3.99 -15.76 13.49
CA ASP A 231 3.82 -16.82 12.48
C ASP A 231 2.52 -16.72 11.67
N SER A 232 1.36 -16.54 12.33
CA SER A 232 0.04 -16.59 11.68
C SER A 232 -1.03 -15.89 12.51
N ASN A 233 -2.19 -15.60 11.90
CA ASN A 233 -3.35 -14.93 12.50
C ASN A 233 -3.00 -13.59 13.18
N HIS A 234 -2.10 -12.84 12.56
CA HIS A 234 -1.57 -11.58 13.07
C HIS A 234 -1.30 -10.67 11.86
N ILE A 235 -1.72 -9.41 11.96
CA ILE A 235 -1.31 -8.37 11.02
C ILE A 235 -0.56 -7.24 11.73
N ASP A 236 0.48 -6.73 11.08
CA ASP A 236 1.20 -5.56 11.54
C ASP A 236 0.89 -4.37 10.64
N PHE A 237 0.34 -3.29 11.20
CA PHE A 237 -0.11 -2.14 10.44
C PHE A 237 0.97 -1.06 10.32
N TYR A 238 1.42 -0.77 9.10
CA TYR A 238 2.47 0.21 8.87
C TYR A 238 1.96 1.65 9.04
N VAL A 239 2.42 2.34 10.08
CA VAL A 239 1.96 3.70 10.42
C VAL A 239 3.03 4.78 10.31
N TYR A 240 4.16 4.44 9.69
CA TYR A 240 5.30 5.33 9.36
C TYR A 240 6.07 5.93 10.53
N ARG A 241 5.41 6.45 11.57
CA ARG A 241 6.01 7.07 12.74
C ARG A 241 5.46 6.49 14.03
N GLU A 242 6.32 6.37 15.05
CA GLU A 242 5.91 5.92 16.39
C GLU A 242 4.80 6.81 16.98
N LYS A 243 4.88 8.12 16.80
CA LYS A 243 3.84 9.06 17.27
C LYS A 243 2.46 8.76 16.67
N ASN A 244 2.40 8.23 15.43
CA ASN A 244 1.14 7.86 14.79
C ASN A 244 0.56 6.61 15.45
N TYR A 245 1.40 5.61 15.74
CA TYR A 245 1.02 4.46 16.56
C TYR A 245 0.45 4.91 17.92
N ARG A 246 1.17 5.77 18.65
CA ARG A 246 0.72 6.26 19.97
C ARG A 246 -0.64 6.95 19.90
N SER A 247 -0.89 7.73 18.85
CA SER A 247 -2.20 8.37 18.60
C SER A 247 -3.29 7.33 18.36
N LEU A 248 -3.11 6.46 17.35
CA LEU A 248 -4.12 5.48 16.95
C LEU A 248 -4.44 4.48 18.07
N ASN A 249 -3.40 3.96 18.72
CA ASN A 249 -3.56 3.00 19.81
C ASN A 249 -4.20 3.64 21.05
N GLY A 250 -3.84 4.89 21.37
CA GLY A 250 -4.44 5.64 22.48
C GLY A 250 -5.93 5.93 22.26
N GLU A 251 -6.31 6.26 21.03
CA GLU A 251 -7.69 6.59 20.65
C GLU A 251 -8.58 5.35 20.55
N HIS A 252 -8.16 4.34 19.79
CA HIS A 252 -9.03 3.22 19.41
C HIS A 252 -8.87 2.00 20.32
N LYS A 253 -7.67 1.77 20.88
CA LYS A 253 -7.36 0.63 21.78
C LYS A 253 -7.77 -0.74 21.20
N VAL A 254 -7.66 -0.87 19.87
CA VAL A 254 -7.95 -2.11 19.16
C VAL A 254 -6.68 -2.96 19.10
N SER A 255 -6.74 -4.15 19.69
CA SER A 255 -5.65 -5.13 19.69
C SER A 255 -5.93 -6.37 18.85
N SER A 256 -7.15 -6.51 18.32
CA SER A 256 -7.57 -7.66 17.50
C SER A 256 -8.66 -7.22 16.52
N VAL A 257 -8.64 -7.80 15.32
CA VAL A 257 -9.52 -7.42 14.21
C VAL A 257 -10.05 -8.61 13.42
N ASP A 258 -11.23 -8.44 12.82
CA ASP A 258 -11.74 -9.34 11.79
C ASP A 258 -11.30 -8.84 10.42
N ILE A 259 -10.78 -9.75 9.59
CA ILE A 259 -10.21 -9.44 8.28
C ILE A 259 -11.09 -10.06 7.19
N TYR A 260 -11.49 -9.24 6.24
CA TYR A 260 -12.34 -9.63 5.12
C TYR A 260 -11.61 -9.46 3.79
N GLU A 261 -12.05 -10.17 2.75
CA GLU A 261 -11.61 -9.91 1.37
C GLU A 261 -11.94 -8.47 0.99
N GLY A 262 -10.97 -7.72 0.47
CA GLY A 262 -11.14 -6.28 0.22
C GLY A 262 -12.18 -5.94 -0.85
N GLY A 263 -12.42 -6.85 -1.80
CA GLY A 263 -13.43 -6.68 -2.85
C GLY A 263 -13.27 -5.36 -3.62
N ASP A 264 -14.26 -4.49 -3.52
CA ASP A 264 -14.34 -3.18 -4.17
C ASP A 264 -13.66 -2.04 -3.39
N CYS A 265 -13.15 -2.27 -2.17
CA CYS A 265 -12.48 -1.20 -1.42
C CYS A 265 -11.25 -0.67 -2.19
N HIS A 266 -10.95 0.62 -2.07
CA HIS A 266 -9.84 1.25 -2.79
C HIS A 266 -8.70 1.60 -1.84
N LEU A 267 -7.47 1.27 -2.20
CA LEU A 267 -6.30 1.76 -1.47
C LEU A 267 -6.18 3.27 -1.73
N LEU A 268 -6.24 4.09 -0.67
CA LEU A 268 -6.14 5.54 -0.75
C LEU A 268 -4.72 5.99 -0.45
N ASN A 269 -4.28 7.15 -0.97
CA ASN A 269 -3.06 7.77 -0.48
C ASN A 269 -3.36 8.68 0.73
N TYR A 270 -2.79 8.37 1.89
CA TYR A 270 -2.99 9.12 3.12
C TYR A 270 -1.94 10.20 3.37
N ILE A 271 -0.72 10.06 2.84
CA ILE A 271 0.40 11.02 3.02
C ILE A 271 0.74 11.72 1.70
#